data_AF-A0A3D2WYW8-F1
#
_entry.id   AF-A0A3D2WYW8-F1
#
_cell.length_a   1.000
_cell.length_b   1.000
_cell.length_c   1.000
_cell.angle_alpha   90.00
_cell.angle_beta   90.00
_cell.angle_gamma   90.00
#
_symmetry.space_group_name_H-M   'P 1'
#
loop_
_entity.id
_entity.type
_entity.pdbx_description
1 polymer ?
#
loop_
_entity_poly.entity_id
_entity_poly.type
_entity_poly.pdbx_seq_one_letter_code
_entity_poly.pdbx_strand_id
1 'polypeptide(L)'
;MTEMRLNRYLSLCGVASRRKCEQLILDERVSVNGKTITDLFVTVDDKDVVRLDDEKVSPQKHTYIVMNKPKGLTTTLNDEKNRDNVGMLIRRNIFVKPVGRLDKNTTGVLLLTND
;
A
#
# COMPACT_ATOMS: atom_id res chain seq x y z
N MET A 1 -16.29 -11.52 5.71
CA MET A 1 -16.22 -11.43 7.19
C MET A 1 -14.76 -11.31 7.60
N THR A 2 -14.24 -10.09 7.64
CA THR A 2 -13.14 -9.74 8.54
C THR A 2 -13.21 -8.23 8.70
N GLU A 3 -13.51 -7.77 9.90
CA GLU A 3 -13.54 -6.35 10.20
C GLU A 3 -12.10 -5.80 10.18
N MET A 4 -11.88 -4.67 9.51
CA MET A 4 -10.54 -4.09 9.39
C MET A 4 -10.52 -2.58 9.56
N ARG A 5 -9.44 -2.02 10.12
CA ARG A 5 -9.30 -0.55 10.26
C ARG A 5 -9.37 0.13 8.89
N LEU A 6 -10.08 1.25 8.82
CA LEU A 6 -10.29 2.02 7.60
C LEU A 6 -8.96 2.40 6.91
N ASN A 7 -7.95 2.82 7.67
CA ASN A 7 -6.62 3.13 7.13
C ASN A 7 -5.93 1.92 6.45
N ARG A 8 -6.19 0.70 6.93
CA ARG A 8 -5.70 -0.54 6.34
C ARG A 8 -6.50 -0.88 5.09
N TYR A 9 -7.83 -0.74 5.14
CA TYR A 9 -8.70 -0.94 3.98
C TYR A 9 -8.30 -0.04 2.81
N LEU A 10 -8.15 1.26 3.04
CA LEU A 10 -7.71 2.23 2.01
C LEU A 10 -6.34 1.85 1.44
N SER A 11 -5.41 1.41 2.29
CA SER A 11 -4.10 0.94 1.83
C SER A 11 -4.20 -0.32 0.97
N LEU A 12 -5.12 -1.26 1.25
CA LEU A 12 -5.37 -2.45 0.41
C LEU A 12 -6.04 -2.08 -0.92
N CYS A 13 -6.83 -1.02 -0.94
CA CYS A 13 -7.39 -0.46 -2.17
C CYS A 13 -6.32 0.22 -3.05
N GLY A 14 -5.07 0.32 -2.58
CA GLY A 14 -3.97 0.98 -3.29
C GLY A 14 -4.03 2.51 -3.25
N VAL A 15 -4.83 3.09 -2.35
CA VAL A 15 -4.98 4.56 -2.22
C VAL A 15 -3.65 5.20 -1.85
N ALA A 16 -3.05 4.75 -0.75
CA ALA A 16 -1.74 5.24 -0.29
C ALA A 16 -1.15 4.28 0.76
N SER A 17 -0.01 4.66 1.36
CA SER A 17 0.47 3.99 2.57
C SER A 17 -0.52 4.16 3.73
N ARG A 18 -0.53 3.24 4.71
CA ARG A 18 -1.43 3.31 5.88
C ARG A 18 -1.37 4.67 6.60
N ARG A 19 -0.17 5.21 6.82
CA ARG A 19 0.03 6.54 7.44
C ARG A 19 -0.52 7.68 6.58
N LYS A 20 -0.35 7.61 5.26
CA LYS A 20 -0.92 8.61 4.37
C LYS A 20 -2.44 8.50 4.31
N CYS A 21 -3.00 7.29 4.42
CA CYS A 21 -4.43 7.07 4.55
C CYS A 21 -5.00 7.68 5.83
N GLU A 22 -4.27 7.63 6.96
CA GLU A 22 -4.68 8.33 8.19
C GLU A 22 -4.81 9.84 7.95
N GLN A 23 -3.88 10.45 7.23
CA GLN A 23 -3.98 11.87 6.87
C GLN A 23 -5.21 12.14 5.99
N LEU A 24 -5.48 11.29 4.99
CA LEU A 24 -6.68 11.45 4.14
C LEU A 24 -7.99 11.35 4.95
N ILE A 25 -8.03 10.52 5.99
CA ILE A 25 -9.18 10.43 6.91
C ILE A 25 -9.29 11.73 7.72
N LEU A 26 -8.19 12.22 8.30
CA LEU A 26 -8.17 13.48 9.06
C LEU A 26 -8.51 14.71 8.21
N ASP A 27 -8.15 14.68 6.93
CA ASP A 27 -8.44 15.73 5.94
C ASP A 27 -9.91 15.72 5.46
N GLU A 28 -10.79 14.92 6.07
CA GLU A 28 -12.22 14.81 5.72
C GLU A 28 -12.50 14.31 4.29
N ARG A 29 -11.53 13.65 3.66
CA ARG A 29 -11.63 13.19 2.26
C ARG A 29 -12.26 11.80 2.11
N VAL A 30 -12.43 11.08 3.22
CA VAL A 30 -12.91 9.70 3.21
C VAL A 30 -14.32 9.64 3.78
N SER A 31 -15.23 8.95 3.08
CA SER A 31 -16.56 8.64 3.58
C SER A 31 -16.84 7.15 3.61
N VAL A 32 -17.62 6.71 4.60
CA VAL A 32 -18.11 5.35 4.74
C VAL A 32 -19.62 5.41 4.80
N ASN A 33 -20.29 4.71 3.88
CA ASN A 33 -21.76 4.69 3.76
C ASN A 33 -22.38 6.10 3.69
N GLY A 34 -21.70 7.04 3.02
CA GLY A 34 -22.16 8.42 2.86
C GLY A 34 -21.89 9.35 4.05
N LYS A 35 -21.18 8.89 5.08
CA LYS A 35 -20.75 9.72 6.21
C LYS A 35 -19.24 9.98 6.14
N THR A 36 -18.85 11.24 6.19
CA THR A 36 -17.43 11.63 6.31
C THR A 36 -16.85 11.12 7.62
N ILE A 37 -15.68 10.48 7.54
CA ILE A 37 -14.99 9.90 8.69
C ILE A 37 -13.73 10.70 8.97
N THR A 38 -13.54 11.09 10.23
CA THR A 38 -12.30 11.70 10.76
C THR A 38 -11.68 10.87 11.89
N ASP A 39 -12.38 9.84 12.38
CA ASP A 39 -11.90 8.95 13.43
C ASP A 39 -11.03 7.82 12.85
N LEU A 40 -9.78 7.76 13.31
CA LEU A 40 -8.79 6.76 12.92
C LEU A 40 -9.06 5.35 13.49
N PHE A 41 -9.96 5.23 14.45
CA PHE A 41 -10.36 3.94 15.05
C PHE A 41 -11.48 3.24 14.29
N VAL A 42 -12.09 3.90 13.29
CA VAL A 42 -13.15 3.29 12.47
C VAL A 42 -12.65 2.04 11.76
N THR A 43 -13.48 1.02 11.85
CA THR A 43 -13.36 -0.25 11.17
C THR A 43 -14.45 -0.37 10.10
N VAL A 44 -14.15 -1.14 9.06
CA VAL A 44 -15.05 -1.41 7.94
C VAL A 44 -15.03 -2.90 7.61
N ASP A 45 -16.13 -3.38 7.04
CA ASP A 45 -16.25 -4.73 6.50
C ASP A 45 -16.60 -4.73 5.00
N ASP A 46 -16.83 -5.92 4.44
CA ASP A 46 -17.09 -6.13 3.01
C ASP A 46 -18.41 -5.51 2.52
N LYS A 47 -19.32 -5.15 3.44
CA LYS A 47 -20.64 -4.56 3.13
C LYS A 47 -20.59 -3.03 3.12
N ASP A 48 -19.57 -2.44 3.74
CA ASP A 48 -19.41 -0.99 3.79
C ASP A 48 -18.98 -0.42 2.43
N VAL A 49 -19.57 0.72 2.08
CA VAL A 49 -19.19 1.49 0.88
C VAL A 49 -18.23 2.59 1.30
N VAL A 50 -16.94 2.38 1.04
CA VAL A 50 -15.89 3.36 1.27
C VAL A 50 -15.67 4.20 0.02
N ARG A 51 -15.59 5.52 0.17
CA ARG A 51 -15.26 6.47 -0.88
C ARG A 51 -14.11 7.39 -0.48
N LEU A 52 -13.31 7.78 -1.45
CA LEU A 52 -12.32 8.84 -1.35
C LEU A 52 -12.71 9.93 -2.35
N ASP A 53 -12.93 11.17 -1.89
CA ASP A 53 -13.39 12.29 -2.73
C ASP A 53 -14.58 11.90 -3.64
N ASP A 54 -15.60 11.27 -3.03
CA ASP A 54 -16.79 10.73 -3.68
C ASP A 54 -16.61 9.56 -4.66
N GLU A 55 -15.38 9.13 -4.95
CA GLU A 55 -15.12 7.94 -5.75
C GLU A 55 -15.06 6.67 -4.90
N LYS A 56 -15.77 5.61 -5.32
CA LYS A 56 -15.77 4.33 -4.61
C LYS A 56 -14.40 3.66 -4.74
N VAL A 57 -13.81 3.29 -3.62
CA VAL A 57 -12.56 2.52 -3.56
C VAL A 57 -12.85 1.05 -3.25
N SER A 58 -12.05 0.15 -3.80
CA SER A 58 -12.19 -1.30 -3.59
C SER A 58 -10.83 -1.98 -3.54
N PRO A 59 -10.69 -3.09 -2.78
CA PRO A 59 -9.44 -3.83 -2.69
C PRO A 59 -8.90 -4.23 -4.08
N GLN A 60 -7.60 -4.07 -4.29
CA GLN A 60 -6.94 -4.51 -5.52
C GLN A 60 -6.72 -6.04 -5.50
N LYS A 61 -6.53 -6.64 -6.68
CA LYS A 61 -6.11 -8.04 -6.76
C LYS A 61 -4.72 -8.20 -6.13
N HIS A 62 -4.55 -9.26 -5.34
CA HIS A 62 -3.25 -9.58 -4.77
C HIS A 62 -2.25 -9.92 -5.88
N THR A 63 -1.07 -9.33 -5.78
CA THR A 63 0.05 -9.50 -6.72
C THR A 63 1.26 -9.93 -5.93
N TYR A 64 1.82 -11.08 -6.28
CA TYR A 64 3.04 -11.62 -5.67
C TYR A 64 4.13 -11.69 -6.73
N ILE A 65 5.27 -11.05 -6.47
CA ILE A 65 6.44 -11.03 -7.36
C ILE A 65 7.60 -11.69 -6.63
N VAL A 66 8.19 -12.71 -7.24
CA VAL A 66 9.46 -13.27 -6.80
C VAL A 66 10.55 -12.75 -7.75
N MET A 67 11.58 -12.14 -7.19
CA MET A 67 12.72 -11.68 -7.98
C MET A 67 14.04 -12.17 -7.37
N ASN A 68 15.02 -12.42 -8.23
CA ASN A 68 16.41 -12.51 -7.79
C ASN A 68 16.99 -11.09 -7.76
N LYS A 69 17.11 -10.51 -6.58
CA LYS A 69 17.62 -9.15 -6.40
C LYS A 69 19.10 -9.10 -6.81
N PRO A 70 19.50 -8.22 -7.74
CA PRO A 70 20.90 -8.04 -8.07
C PRO A 70 21.63 -7.22 -6.99
N LYS A 71 22.96 -7.25 -7.07
CA LYS A 71 23.84 -6.44 -6.24
C LYS A 71 23.69 -4.96 -6.61
N GLY A 72 23.89 -4.06 -5.64
CA GLY A 72 23.93 -2.62 -5.88
C GLY A 72 22.59 -1.91 -5.69
N LEU A 73 21.46 -2.64 -5.66
CA LEU A 73 20.14 -2.07 -5.42
C LEU A 73 19.74 -2.12 -3.95
N THR A 74 19.09 -1.08 -3.45
CA THR A 74 18.47 -1.05 -2.12
C THR A 74 17.08 -1.69 -2.14
N THR A 75 16.67 -2.33 -1.03
CA THR A 75 15.34 -2.95 -0.87
C THR A 75 14.29 -1.93 -0.41
N THR A 76 14.17 -0.83 -1.14
CA THR A 76 13.10 0.18 -0.98
C THR A 76 12.46 0.45 -2.34
N LEU A 77 11.25 1.00 -2.33
CA LEU A 77 10.55 1.46 -3.53
C LEU A 77 10.44 2.99 -3.60
N ASN A 78 10.65 3.65 -2.46
CA ASN A 78 10.78 5.09 -2.37
C ASN A 78 12.13 5.38 -1.73
N ASP A 79 13.07 5.93 -2.50
CA ASP A 79 14.35 6.37 -1.95
C ASP A 79 14.43 7.89 -1.98
N GLU A 80 14.50 8.50 -0.80
CA GLU A 80 14.63 9.95 -0.63
C GLU A 80 16.03 10.46 -1.04
N LYS A 81 16.97 9.55 -1.29
CA LYS A 81 18.38 9.86 -1.58
C LYS A 81 18.79 9.55 -3.03
N ASN A 82 17.83 9.34 -3.94
CA ASN A 82 18.06 9.01 -5.35
C ASN A 82 19.02 7.82 -5.57
N ARG A 83 19.01 6.84 -4.67
CA ARG A 83 19.77 5.60 -4.80
C ARG A 83 19.01 4.59 -5.65
N ASP A 84 19.75 3.83 -6.44
CA ASP A 84 19.21 2.71 -7.18
C ASP A 84 18.53 1.72 -6.23
N ASN A 85 17.33 1.30 -6.61
CA ASN A 85 16.47 0.49 -5.78
C ASN A 85 15.69 -0.53 -6.60
N VAL A 86 15.12 -1.53 -5.91
CA VAL A 86 14.42 -2.65 -6.57
C VAL A 86 13.19 -2.21 -7.39
N GLY A 87 12.63 -1.03 -7.11
CA GLY A 87 11.53 -0.45 -7.88
C GLY A 87 11.88 -0.17 -9.34
N MET A 88 13.16 0.01 -9.67
CA MET A 88 13.63 0.18 -11.05
C MET A 88 13.42 -1.07 -11.92
N LEU A 89 13.30 -2.24 -11.28
CA LEU A 89 13.12 -3.53 -11.95
C LEU A 89 11.64 -3.94 -12.02
N ILE A 90 10.72 -3.12 -11.49
CA ILE A 90 9.29 -3.42 -11.41
C ILE A 90 8.55 -2.53 -12.40
N ARG A 91 7.50 -3.08 -13.05
CA ARG A 91 6.64 -2.29 -13.93
C ARG A 91 5.93 -1.18 -13.13
N ARG A 92 5.91 0.03 -13.69
CA ARG A 92 5.41 1.25 -13.01
C ARG A 92 3.95 1.18 -12.54
N ASN A 93 3.16 0.26 -13.06
CA ASN A 93 1.74 0.10 -12.73
C ASN A 93 1.45 -0.98 -11.68
N ILE A 94 2.48 -1.55 -11.04
CA ILE A 94 2.31 -2.57 -9.99
C ILE A 94 2.69 -1.98 -8.63
N PHE A 95 1.70 -1.81 -7.77
CA PHE A 95 1.88 -1.30 -6.41
C PHE A 95 2.15 -2.45 -5.42
N VAL A 96 3.40 -2.88 -5.29
CA VAL A 96 3.82 -3.92 -4.32
C VAL A 96 4.78 -3.34 -3.30
N LYS A 97 5.17 -4.11 -2.27
CA LYS A 97 6.18 -3.79 -1.26
C LYS A 97 7.04 -5.03 -0.99
N PRO A 98 8.35 -4.89 -0.68
CA PRO A 98 9.19 -6.03 -0.37
C PRO A 98 8.77 -6.71 0.95
N VAL A 99 8.75 -8.04 0.95
CA VAL A 99 8.56 -8.87 2.14
C VAL A 99 9.95 -9.23 2.66
N GLY A 100 10.34 -8.60 3.76
CA GLY A 100 11.71 -8.67 4.27
C GLY A 100 12.65 -7.73 3.52
N ARG A 101 13.97 -7.86 3.79
CA ARG A 101 14.99 -6.99 3.20
C ARG A 101 16.24 -7.78 2.88
N LEU A 102 16.90 -7.39 1.79
CA LEU A 102 18.29 -7.72 1.50
C LEU A 102 19.11 -6.43 1.50
N ASP A 103 20.32 -6.49 2.04
CA ASP A 103 21.22 -5.34 2.01
C ASP A 103 21.61 -4.97 0.57
N LYS A 104 22.11 -3.75 0.39
CA LYS A 104 22.43 -3.20 -0.94
C LYS A 104 23.29 -4.17 -1.77
N ASN A 105 24.29 -4.77 -1.12
CA ASN A 105 25.25 -5.65 -1.76
C ASN A 105 24.89 -7.15 -1.70
N THR A 106 23.76 -7.48 -1.07
CA THR A 106 23.27 -8.86 -0.99
C THR A 106 22.41 -9.18 -2.19
N THR A 107 22.64 -10.35 -2.77
CA THR A 107 21.86 -10.95 -3.86
C THR A 107 20.97 -12.07 -3.35
N GLY A 108 19.93 -12.41 -4.10
CA GLY A 108 19.11 -13.58 -3.81
C GLY A 108 17.62 -13.31 -3.92
N VAL A 109 16.84 -14.27 -3.42
CA VAL A 109 15.38 -14.23 -3.53
C VAL A 109 14.80 -13.10 -2.68
N LEU A 110 14.04 -12.22 -3.32
CA LEU A 110 13.23 -11.19 -2.69
C LEU A 110 11.78 -11.36 -3.17
N LEU A 111 10.86 -11.45 -2.22
CA LEU A 111 9.42 -11.45 -2.48
C LEU A 111 8.90 -10.02 -2.38
N LEU A 112 7.99 -9.63 -3.28
CA LEU A 112 7.22 -8.39 -3.16
C LEU A 112 5.73 -8.69 -3.28
N THR A 113 4.91 -8.02 -2.47
CA THR A 113 3.46 -8.18 -2.49
C THR A 113 2.71 -6.89 -2.15
N ASN A 114 1.45 -6.79 -2.57
CA ASN A 114 0.50 -5.74 -2.17
C ASN A 114 -0.52 -6.22 -1.12
N ASP A 115 -0.31 -7.43 -0.60
CA ASP A 115 -0.98 -8.02 0.56
C ASP A 115 -0.53 -7.35 1.87
#